data_AF-A0A2N2IXN6-F1
#
_entry.id   AF-A0A2N2IXN6-F1
#
_cell.length_a   1.000
_cell.length_b   1.000
_cell.length_c   1.000
_cell.angle_alpha   90.00
_cell.angle_beta   90.00
_cell.angle_gamma   90.00
#
_symmetry.space_group_name_H-M   'P 1'
#
loop_
_entity.id
_entity.type
_entity.pdbx_description
1 polymer ?
#
loop_
_entity_poly.entity_id
_entity_poly.type
_entity_poly.pdbx_seq_one_letter_code
_entity_poly.pdbx_strand_id
1 'polypeptide(L)'
;MRDMMTVKRQTSHMLISRFKAIGGLDIAEKRRPQDGMVETTVGGKKLKMRLATSSGPYGESMVIRVLDASARPKTLVELGMTEEQSERLYEYADRAHGMILVVGPTGSGKTTTLYSVLTSIDADRRSLMSVEDPVEYVIARANQQQVNDKAGVTFESLLKSSVRQDPDVLYLGEIRDLFSARTALDFASTGHLTMSTLHTSNATTAIFRLERLGIERSMMADSVLCIVAQRLLKRLCPVCREVAPISAEEREMLAPFTDDIPEEVAHAVGCPACHEGFRGRVGVQEILDFDRDVTDWIRSGVPVAVIRKRLRERGSYLLLDSAIDKVRSLDFTVRDVYERVLVEEEPAPEAKTATQETAFQEREPMRAPSFPQPWGGSGGGDLIGVPASGGDALIGVAEASH
;
A
#
# COMPACT_ATOMS: atom_id res chain seq x y z
N MET A 1 -3.35 11.72 -14.34
CA MET A 1 -3.42 13.18 -14.03
C MET A 1 -4.49 13.75 -14.93
N ARG A 2 -5.43 14.53 -14.39
CA ARG A 2 -6.42 15.24 -15.20
C ARG A 2 -5.85 16.60 -15.58
N ASP A 3 -5.98 16.97 -16.84
CA ASP A 3 -5.68 18.32 -17.27
C ASP A 3 -6.80 19.23 -16.77
N MET A 4 -6.50 19.99 -15.72
CA MET A 4 -7.47 20.91 -15.12
C MET A 4 -7.45 22.27 -15.82
N MET A 5 -6.26 22.72 -16.20
CA MET A 5 -6.03 24.04 -16.77
C MET A 5 -4.71 24.04 -17.52
N THR A 6 -4.74 24.59 -18.74
CA THR A 6 -3.52 24.94 -19.48
C THR A 6 -3.26 26.43 -19.30
N VAL A 7 -2.05 26.78 -18.88
CA VAL A 7 -1.63 28.18 -18.69
C VAL A 7 -0.46 28.52 -19.60
N LYS A 8 -0.31 29.82 -19.89
CA LYS A 8 0.87 30.32 -20.60
C LYS A 8 2.14 30.06 -19.78
N ARG A 9 3.25 29.80 -20.46
CA ARG A 9 4.56 29.51 -19.83
C ARG A 9 5.03 30.59 -18.82
N GLN A 10 4.76 31.87 -19.11
CA GLN A 10 5.08 32.94 -18.15
C GLN A 10 4.28 32.80 -16.85
N THR A 11 3.00 32.42 -16.96
CA THR A 11 2.12 32.18 -15.81
C THR A 11 2.59 30.98 -14.99
N SER A 12 3.01 29.88 -15.63
CA SER A 12 3.53 28.72 -14.90
C SER A 12 4.78 29.07 -14.08
N HIS A 13 5.70 29.86 -14.65
CA HIS A 13 6.88 30.34 -13.93
C HIS A 13 6.53 31.22 -12.72
N MET A 14 5.50 32.07 -12.84
CA MET A 14 5.02 32.89 -11.72
C MET A 14 4.37 32.03 -10.63
N LEU A 15 3.57 31.04 -11.01
CA LEU A 15 2.93 30.11 -10.07
C LEU A 15 3.98 29.31 -9.29
N ILE A 16 4.95 28.71 -9.98
CA ILE A 16 6.05 27.96 -9.32
C ILE A 16 6.81 28.87 -8.35
N SER A 17 7.18 30.09 -8.77
CA SER A 17 7.85 31.07 -7.90
C SER A 17 7.01 31.41 -6.66
N ARG A 18 5.69 31.58 -6.82
CA ARG A 18 4.78 31.86 -5.69
C ARG A 18 4.69 30.69 -4.73
N PHE A 19 4.55 29.46 -5.24
CA PHE A 19 4.52 28.25 -4.42
C PHE A 19 5.86 28.03 -3.70
N LYS A 20 6.99 28.27 -4.37
CA LYS A 20 8.31 28.24 -3.74
C LYS A 20 8.41 29.22 -2.57
N ALA A 21 7.97 30.45 -2.76
CA ALA A 21 7.98 31.47 -1.72
C ALA A 21 7.18 31.05 -0.47
N ILE A 22 5.96 30.52 -0.65
CA ILE A 22 5.12 30.12 0.49
C ILE A 22 5.57 28.82 1.15
N GLY A 23 6.28 27.94 0.42
CA GLY A 23 6.83 26.69 0.94
C GLY A 23 8.23 26.81 1.53
N GLY A 24 8.84 28.00 1.49
CA GLY A 24 10.22 28.21 1.95
C GLY A 24 11.29 27.61 1.05
N LEU A 25 11.01 27.44 -0.25
CA LEU A 25 11.97 26.98 -1.25
C LEU A 25 12.76 28.17 -1.83
N ASP A 26 13.97 27.91 -2.32
CA ASP A 26 14.79 28.90 -3.01
C ASP A 26 14.22 29.17 -4.42
N ILE A 27 13.73 30.39 -4.62
CA ILE A 27 13.15 30.88 -5.88
C ILE A 27 14.22 31.04 -6.97
N ALA A 28 15.45 31.38 -6.59
CA ALA A 28 16.55 31.58 -7.53
C ALA A 28 17.10 30.25 -8.05
N GLU A 29 17.13 29.21 -7.20
CA GLU A 29 17.53 27.87 -7.62
C GLU A 29 16.42 27.20 -8.44
N LYS A 30 16.72 26.80 -9.68
CA LYS A 30 15.77 26.19 -10.64
C LYS A 30 16.30 24.89 -11.26
N ARG A 31 17.54 24.51 -10.94
CA ARG A 31 18.26 23.38 -11.54
C ARG A 31 18.27 22.16 -10.64
N ARG A 32 18.17 22.37 -9.32
CA ARG A 32 18.15 21.30 -8.32
C ARG A 32 16.71 21.04 -7.86
N PRO A 33 16.34 19.76 -7.64
CA PRO A 33 15.09 19.42 -6.98
C PRO A 33 14.98 20.07 -5.60
N GLN A 34 13.77 20.46 -5.22
CA GLN A 34 13.50 21.06 -3.92
C GLN A 34 12.19 20.54 -3.35
N ASP A 35 12.21 20.26 -2.05
CA ASP A 35 11.04 19.85 -1.29
C ASP A 35 10.73 20.89 -0.21
N GLY A 36 9.45 21.21 -0.07
CA GLY A 36 8.95 22.05 1.00
C GLY A 36 7.52 21.74 1.37
N MET A 37 7.07 22.42 2.41
CA MET A 37 5.78 22.18 3.02
C MET A 37 5.16 23.51 3.41
N VAL A 38 3.87 23.64 3.18
CA VAL A 38 3.11 24.84 3.52
C VAL A 38 1.82 24.43 4.22
N GLU A 39 1.53 25.07 5.34
CA GLU A 39 0.24 24.99 6.01
C GLU A 39 -0.50 26.30 5.76
N THR A 40 -1.71 26.21 5.22
CA THR A 40 -2.51 27.39 4.88
C THR A 40 -3.99 27.11 5.00
N THR A 41 -4.81 28.15 5.03
CA THR A 41 -6.27 28.03 5.09
C THR A 41 -6.86 28.43 3.75
N VAL A 42 -7.55 27.51 3.08
CA VAL A 42 -8.23 27.75 1.79
C VAL A 42 -9.71 27.46 1.96
N GLY A 43 -10.57 28.45 1.67
CA GLY A 43 -12.02 28.28 1.81
C GLY A 43 -12.48 27.88 3.22
N GLY A 44 -11.78 28.36 4.25
CA GLY A 44 -12.06 28.01 5.66
C GLY A 44 -11.50 26.66 6.12
N LYS A 45 -10.90 25.85 5.23
CA LYS A 45 -10.26 24.57 5.58
C LYS A 45 -8.77 24.74 5.76
N LYS A 46 -8.22 24.16 6.84
CA LYS A 46 -6.76 24.07 7.03
C LYS A 46 -6.21 22.95 6.17
N LEU A 47 -5.35 23.31 5.21
CA LEU A 47 -4.69 22.39 4.31
C LEU A 47 -3.19 22.40 4.57
N LYS A 48 -2.61 21.20 4.58
CA LYS A 48 -1.17 20.99 4.57
C LYS A 48 -0.80 20.54 3.16
N MET A 49 0.11 21.25 2.51
CA MET A 49 0.53 20.94 1.15
C MET A 49 2.02 20.62 1.12
N ARG A 50 2.38 19.52 0.46
CA ARG A 50 3.78 19.23 0.09
C ARG A 50 4.04 19.69 -1.32
N LEU A 51 5.14 20.41 -1.47
CA LEU A 51 5.61 20.94 -2.74
C LEU A 51 6.91 20.22 -3.09
N ALA A 52 6.95 19.59 -4.25
CA ALA A 52 8.18 19.01 -4.79
C ALA A 52 8.43 19.62 -6.16
N THR A 53 9.61 20.21 -6.36
CA THR A 53 10.03 20.74 -7.66
C THR A 53 11.13 19.91 -8.28
N SER A 54 11.15 19.85 -9.61
CA SER A 54 12.20 19.21 -10.38
C SER A 54 12.49 20.00 -11.64
N SER A 55 13.73 19.94 -12.12
CA SER A 55 14.14 20.60 -13.36
C SER A 55 13.94 19.67 -14.55
N GLY A 56 13.32 20.17 -15.62
CA GLY A 56 13.14 19.45 -16.88
C GLY A 56 13.55 20.28 -18.11
N PRO A 57 13.54 19.68 -19.30
CA PRO A 57 13.94 20.35 -20.55
C PRO A 57 13.13 21.63 -20.86
N TYR A 58 11.88 21.69 -20.41
CA TYR A 58 10.96 22.80 -20.66
C TYR A 58 10.90 23.82 -19.52
N GLY A 59 11.74 23.66 -18.50
CA GLY A 59 11.75 24.46 -17.28
C GLY A 59 11.45 23.61 -16.05
N GLU A 60 11.16 24.28 -14.95
CA GLU A 60 10.85 23.62 -13.70
C GLU A 60 9.41 23.06 -13.70
N SER A 61 9.24 21.87 -13.14
CA SER A 61 7.95 21.27 -12.83
C SER A 61 7.73 21.28 -11.31
N MET A 62 6.48 21.32 -10.89
CA MET A 62 6.11 21.22 -9.48
C MET A 62 4.93 20.26 -9.31
N VAL A 63 5.05 19.38 -8.34
CA VAL A 63 3.96 18.52 -7.86
C VAL A 63 3.53 19.04 -6.49
N ILE A 64 2.22 19.24 -6.34
CA ILE A 64 1.61 19.65 -5.07
C ILE A 64 0.75 18.49 -4.58
N ARG A 65 1.06 17.97 -3.39
CA ARG A 65 0.21 17.00 -2.68
C ARG A 65 -0.54 17.74 -1.59
N VAL A 66 -1.87 17.76 -1.69
CA VAL A 66 -2.75 18.42 -0.72
C VAL A 66 -3.23 17.39 0.30
N LEU A 67 -3.13 17.74 1.58
CA LEU A 67 -3.58 16.96 2.72
C LEU A 67 -4.58 17.80 3.50
N ASP A 68 -5.76 17.25 3.76
CA ASP A 68 -6.74 17.88 4.65
C ASP A 68 -6.39 17.53 6.10
N ALA A 69 -5.68 18.44 6.77
CA ALA A 69 -5.23 18.25 8.14
C ALA A 69 -6.38 18.32 9.16
N SER A 70 -7.60 18.66 8.73
CA SER A 70 -8.77 18.79 9.59
C SER A 70 -9.75 17.63 9.51
N ALA A 71 -9.51 16.67 8.60
CA ALA A 71 -10.37 15.51 8.44
C ALA A 71 -10.26 14.59 9.67
N ARG A 72 -11.41 14.18 10.23
CA ARG A 72 -11.41 13.13 11.26
C ARG A 72 -10.84 11.83 10.67
N PRO A 73 -10.10 11.03 11.45
CA PRO A 73 -9.83 9.66 11.08
C PRO A 73 -11.14 8.91 10.78
N LYS A 74 -11.12 8.12 9.70
CA LYS A 74 -12.21 7.21 9.39
C LYS A 74 -12.19 6.05 10.38
N THR A 75 -13.34 5.45 10.65
CA THR A 75 -13.38 4.16 11.36
C THR A 75 -12.83 3.05 10.46
N LEU A 76 -12.42 1.92 11.04
CA LEU A 76 -11.91 0.78 10.25
C LEU A 76 -12.97 0.23 9.28
N VAL A 77 -14.24 0.24 9.68
CA VAL A 77 -15.38 -0.14 8.83
C VAL A 77 -15.52 0.83 7.65
N GLU A 78 -15.43 2.14 7.89
CA GLU A 78 -15.42 3.15 6.81
C GLU A 78 -14.22 3.01 5.86
N LEU A 79 -13.13 2.39 6.31
CA LEU A 79 -11.96 2.06 5.50
C LEU A 79 -12.11 0.75 4.72
N GLY A 80 -13.19 0.00 4.91
CA GLY A 80 -13.53 -1.18 4.10
C GLY A 80 -13.40 -2.52 4.81
N MET A 81 -12.97 -2.53 6.08
CA MET A 81 -12.97 -3.74 6.92
C MET A 81 -14.40 -4.19 7.22
N THR A 82 -14.60 -5.49 7.41
CA THR A 82 -15.83 -6.01 8.01
C THR A 82 -15.89 -5.60 9.49
N GLU A 83 -17.07 -5.69 10.10
CA GLU A 83 -17.22 -5.45 11.55
C GLU A 83 -16.33 -6.39 12.36
N GLU A 84 -16.32 -7.68 12.01
CA GLU A 84 -15.46 -8.68 12.67
C GLU A 84 -13.96 -8.35 12.55
N GLN A 85 -13.51 -7.91 11.37
CA GLN A 85 -12.12 -7.49 11.17
C GLN A 85 -11.79 -6.23 12.00
N SER A 86 -12.71 -5.28 12.04
CA SER A 86 -12.58 -4.04 12.80
C SER A 86 -12.49 -4.31 14.31
N GLU A 87 -13.43 -5.07 14.86
CA GLU A 87 -13.46 -5.49 16.27
C GLU A 87 -12.15 -6.21 16.64
N ARG A 88 -11.74 -7.19 15.83
CA ARG A 88 -10.52 -7.95 16.07
C ARG A 88 -9.25 -7.09 16.05
N LEU A 89 -9.15 -6.13 15.14
CA LEU A 89 -8.00 -5.23 15.11
C LEU A 89 -7.97 -4.28 16.32
N TYR A 90 -9.13 -3.80 16.77
CA TYR A 90 -9.23 -3.02 18.01
C TYR A 90 -8.89 -3.86 19.25
N GLU A 91 -9.29 -5.13 19.30
CA GLU A 91 -8.89 -6.06 20.37
C GLU A 91 -7.36 -6.24 20.43
N TYR A 92 -6.69 -6.40 19.28
CA TYR A 92 -5.23 -6.45 19.24
C TYR A 92 -4.60 -5.14 19.71
N ALA A 93 -5.18 -4.00 19.33
CA ALA A 93 -4.69 -2.68 19.74
C ALA A 93 -4.87 -2.40 21.23
N ASP A 94 -5.79 -3.09 21.90
CA ASP A 94 -5.97 -2.97 23.35
C ASP A 94 -5.02 -3.86 24.17
N ARG A 95 -4.34 -4.83 23.53
CA ARG A 95 -3.36 -5.69 24.21
C ARG A 95 -2.22 -4.86 24.79
N ALA A 96 -1.68 -5.34 25.91
CA ALA A 96 -0.52 -4.72 26.56
C ALA A 96 0.73 -4.78 25.67
N HIS A 97 0.89 -5.85 24.90
CA HIS A 97 2.09 -6.06 24.10
C HIS A 97 1.86 -6.85 22.82
N GLY A 98 2.86 -6.76 21.95
CA GLY A 98 2.91 -7.46 20.67
C GLY A 98 2.94 -6.48 19.49
N MET A 99 3.05 -7.01 18.28
CA MET A 99 3.24 -6.22 17.07
C MET A 99 2.04 -6.36 16.12
N ILE A 100 1.48 -5.22 15.71
CA ILE A 100 0.53 -5.12 14.62
C ILE A 100 1.28 -4.59 13.39
N LEU A 101 1.28 -5.35 12.31
CA LEU A 101 1.94 -4.95 11.06
C LEU A 101 0.91 -4.74 9.96
N VAL A 102 0.89 -3.56 9.35
CA VAL A 102 0.04 -3.28 8.18
C VAL A 102 0.89 -3.27 6.91
N VAL A 103 0.52 -4.08 5.93
CA VAL A 103 1.29 -4.30 4.71
C VAL A 103 0.51 -4.01 3.45
N GLY A 104 1.22 -3.72 2.37
CA GLY A 104 0.63 -3.34 1.08
C GLY A 104 1.55 -2.43 0.26
N PRO A 105 1.25 -2.23 -1.02
CA PRO A 105 2.02 -1.35 -1.90
C PRO A 105 1.93 0.12 -1.48
N THR A 106 2.69 0.98 -2.15
CA THR A 106 2.59 2.43 -1.97
C THR A 106 1.19 2.91 -2.34
N GLY A 107 0.61 3.77 -1.50
CA GLY A 107 -0.74 4.30 -1.74
C GLY A 107 -1.88 3.31 -1.45
N SER A 108 -1.62 2.19 -0.77
CA SER A 108 -2.68 1.26 -0.32
C SER A 108 -3.40 1.69 0.96
N GLY A 109 -3.07 2.86 1.53
CA GLY A 109 -3.76 3.39 2.72
C GLY A 109 -3.31 2.80 4.06
N LYS A 110 -2.16 2.12 4.13
CA LYS A 110 -1.60 1.53 5.38
C LYS A 110 -1.58 2.52 6.55
N THR A 111 -1.01 3.70 6.30
CA THR A 111 -0.91 4.78 7.28
C THR A 111 -2.30 5.24 7.72
N THR A 112 -3.27 5.37 6.81
CA THR A 112 -4.64 5.75 7.17
C THR A 112 -5.28 4.72 8.13
N THR A 113 -5.09 3.43 7.87
CA THR A 113 -5.58 2.36 8.74
C THR A 113 -4.90 2.41 10.10
N LEU A 114 -3.57 2.50 10.16
CA LEU A 114 -2.85 2.62 11.43
C LEU A 114 -3.24 3.86 12.22
N TYR A 115 -3.40 5.02 11.59
CA TYR A 115 -3.88 6.22 12.29
C TYR A 115 -5.28 6.06 12.87
N SER A 116 -6.14 5.26 12.23
CA SER A 116 -7.49 4.96 12.74
C SER A 116 -7.43 4.07 13.98
N VAL A 117 -6.47 3.14 14.04
CA VAL A 117 -6.20 2.32 15.23
C VAL A 117 -5.49 3.15 16.32
N LEU A 118 -4.47 3.92 15.99
CA LEU A 118 -3.71 4.72 16.95
C LEU A 118 -4.59 5.78 17.63
N THR A 119 -5.54 6.35 16.90
CA THR A 119 -6.49 7.33 17.47
C THR A 119 -7.51 6.69 18.43
N SER A 120 -7.73 5.37 18.36
CA SER A 120 -8.57 4.68 19.35
C SER A 120 -7.83 4.35 20.64
N ILE A 121 -6.50 4.51 20.68
CA ILE A 121 -5.70 4.31 21.88
C ILE A 121 -5.88 5.50 22.81
N ASP A 122 -6.21 5.22 24.06
CA ASP A 122 -6.26 6.22 25.13
C ASP A 122 -4.84 6.69 25.50
N ALA A 123 -4.39 7.72 24.78
CA ALA A 123 -3.08 8.36 24.97
C ALA A 123 -2.93 9.08 26.33
N ASP A 124 -4.01 9.18 27.11
CA ASP A 124 -3.96 9.71 28.48
C ASP A 124 -3.45 8.66 29.46
N ARG A 125 -3.70 7.39 29.14
CA ARG A 125 -3.38 6.23 29.99
C ARG A 125 -2.19 5.44 29.47
N ARG A 126 -1.95 5.46 28.17
CA ARG A 126 -0.83 4.78 27.49
C ARG A 126 -0.02 5.80 26.73
N SER A 127 1.24 5.98 27.10
CA SER A 127 2.16 6.85 26.39
C SER A 127 2.38 6.36 24.96
N LEU A 128 1.92 7.15 23.99
CA LEU A 128 2.03 6.85 22.57
C LEU A 128 3.18 7.65 21.95
N MET A 129 4.15 6.97 21.35
CA MET A 129 5.27 7.58 20.65
C MET A 129 5.33 7.12 19.19
N SER A 130 5.59 8.04 18.26
CA SER A 130 5.80 7.69 16.86
C SER A 130 7.12 8.18 16.28
N VAL A 131 7.64 7.43 15.30
CA VAL A 131 8.77 7.82 14.45
C VAL A 131 8.32 7.76 13.00
N GLU A 132 8.22 8.91 12.35
CA GLU A 132 7.58 9.06 11.04
C GLU A 132 8.40 9.87 10.04
N ASP A 133 8.22 9.57 8.76
CA ASP A 133 8.92 10.21 7.65
C ASP A 133 7.95 10.52 6.49
N PRO A 134 7.16 11.60 6.59
CA PRO A 134 7.00 12.51 7.74
C PRO A 134 5.64 12.32 8.45
N VAL A 135 5.32 13.16 9.44
CA VAL A 135 4.04 13.12 10.16
C VAL A 135 2.91 13.65 9.28
N GLU A 136 1.94 12.79 8.97
CA GLU A 136 0.80 13.09 8.09
C GLU A 136 -0.35 13.77 8.84
N TYR A 137 -0.71 13.25 10.03
CA TYR A 137 -1.78 13.79 10.88
C TYR A 137 -1.31 13.94 12.32
N VAL A 138 -1.95 14.84 13.07
CA VAL A 138 -1.66 15.03 14.49
C VAL A 138 -2.57 14.15 15.31
N ILE A 139 -2.00 13.29 16.15
CA ILE A 139 -2.72 12.49 17.14
C ILE A 139 -2.61 13.24 18.48
N ALA A 140 -3.77 13.58 19.06
CA ALA A 140 -3.80 14.31 20.32
C ALA A 140 -3.04 13.54 21.40
N ARG A 141 -2.15 14.24 22.12
CA ARG A 141 -1.35 13.71 23.25
C ARG A 141 -0.33 12.63 22.91
N ALA A 142 -0.18 12.27 21.63
CA ALA A 142 0.94 11.46 21.17
C ALA A 142 2.22 12.27 21.06
N ASN A 143 3.37 11.66 21.35
CA ASN A 143 4.68 12.21 21.05
C ASN A 143 5.11 11.76 19.65
N GLN A 144 4.79 12.58 18.63
CA GLN A 144 5.11 12.26 17.24
C GLN A 144 6.44 12.88 16.82
N GLN A 145 7.42 12.05 16.49
CA GLN A 145 8.73 12.46 16.03
C GLN A 145 8.85 12.34 14.51
N GLN A 146 9.37 13.39 13.88
CA GLN A 146 9.53 13.44 12.42
C GLN A 146 11.00 13.43 12.03
N VAL A 147 11.35 12.62 11.03
CA VAL A 147 12.67 12.65 10.39
C VAL A 147 12.95 14.05 9.83
N ASN A 148 14.18 14.52 10.04
CA ASN A 148 14.69 15.77 9.50
C ASN A 148 16.16 15.62 9.11
N ASP A 149 16.38 15.06 7.92
CA ASP A 149 17.73 14.81 7.39
C ASP A 149 18.55 16.11 7.26
N LYS A 150 17.91 17.24 6.95
CA LYS A 150 18.58 18.55 6.85
C LYS A 150 19.19 19.00 8.19
N ALA A 151 18.59 18.59 9.31
CA ALA A 151 19.08 18.86 10.66
C ALA A 151 19.91 17.70 11.24
N GLY A 152 20.18 16.65 10.46
CA GLY A 152 20.89 15.45 10.92
C GLY A 152 20.07 14.52 11.82
N VAL A 153 18.74 14.71 11.88
CA VAL A 153 17.82 13.88 12.69
C VAL A 153 17.31 12.73 11.82
N THR A 154 18.00 11.60 11.89
CA THR A 154 17.71 10.41 11.07
C THR A 154 16.66 9.51 11.72
N PHE A 155 15.99 8.68 10.93
CA PHE A 155 15.04 7.67 11.42
C PHE A 155 15.66 6.77 12.50
N GLU A 156 16.89 6.28 12.27
CA GLU A 156 17.62 5.46 13.22
C GLU A 156 17.85 6.16 14.56
N SER A 157 18.23 7.45 14.53
CA SER A 157 18.48 8.25 15.73
C SER A 157 17.20 8.47 16.55
N LEU A 158 16.08 8.74 15.87
CA LEU A 158 14.76 8.90 16.50
C LEU A 158 14.26 7.60 17.09
N LEU A 159 14.40 6.48 16.37
CA LEU A 159 14.02 5.15 16.87
C LEU A 159 14.78 4.78 18.14
N LYS A 160 16.11 4.96 18.13
CA LYS A 160 16.95 4.74 19.33
C LYS A 160 16.52 5.61 20.51
N SER A 161 16.16 6.87 20.24
CA SER A 161 15.69 7.78 21.27
C SER A 161 14.33 7.35 21.81
N SER A 162 13.42 6.96 20.93
CA SER A 162 12.04 6.63 21.25
C SER A 162 11.92 5.43 22.18
N VAL A 163 12.66 4.37 21.90
CA VAL A 163 12.67 3.17 22.77
C VAL A 163 13.20 3.48 24.17
N ARG A 164 14.14 4.43 24.30
CA ARG A 164 14.65 4.85 25.63
C ARG A 164 13.69 5.74 26.41
N GLN A 165 12.66 6.27 25.76
CA GLN A 165 11.59 7.00 26.44
C GLN A 165 10.57 6.07 27.09
N ASP A 166 10.72 4.75 26.91
CA ASP A 166 9.88 3.71 27.52
C ASP A 166 8.38 3.91 27.26
N PRO A 167 7.94 4.12 26.00
CA PRO A 167 6.52 4.34 25.71
C PRO A 167 5.71 3.04 25.85
N ASP A 168 4.44 3.14 26.23
CA ASP A 168 3.53 1.99 26.24
C ASP A 168 3.24 1.49 24.80
N VAL A 169 3.18 2.43 23.86
CA VAL A 169 2.91 2.16 22.44
C VAL A 169 3.93 2.85 21.54
N LEU A 170 4.57 2.08 20.66
CA LEU A 170 5.52 2.57 19.66
C LEU A 170 4.96 2.39 18.24
N TYR A 171 4.77 3.50 17.52
CA TYR A 171 4.46 3.48 16.10
C TYR A 171 5.68 3.83 15.24
N LEU A 172 6.09 2.92 14.37
CA LEU A 172 7.14 3.15 13.38
C LEU A 172 6.50 3.30 12.00
N GLY A 173 6.70 4.44 11.35
CA GLY A 173 6.09 4.74 10.06
C GLY A 173 6.28 3.62 9.02
N GLU A 174 7.49 3.08 8.92
CA GLU A 174 7.84 1.98 8.01
C GLU A 174 9.07 1.22 8.51
N ILE A 175 9.06 -0.11 8.39
CA ILE A 175 10.26 -0.94 8.54
C ILE A 175 11.00 -1.01 7.20
N ARG A 176 12.22 -0.46 7.17
CA ARG A 176 13.06 -0.39 5.95
C ARG A 176 14.24 -1.36 5.97
N ASP A 177 14.74 -1.70 7.16
CA ASP A 177 15.99 -2.42 7.36
C ASP A 177 15.92 -3.37 8.58
N LEU A 178 16.99 -4.15 8.78
CA LEU A 178 17.10 -5.07 9.91
C LEU A 178 17.03 -4.34 11.26
N PHE A 179 17.66 -3.17 11.36
CA PHE A 179 17.74 -2.44 12.63
C PHE A 179 16.34 -2.02 13.10
N SER A 180 15.55 -1.41 12.22
CA SER A 180 14.18 -1.00 12.48
C SER A 180 13.28 -2.20 12.76
N ALA A 181 13.37 -3.27 11.96
CA ALA A 181 12.61 -4.50 12.15
C ALA A 181 12.88 -5.15 13.52
N ARG A 182 14.17 -5.32 13.86
CA ARG A 182 14.60 -5.98 15.09
C ARG A 182 14.21 -5.15 16.31
N THR A 183 14.44 -3.84 16.27
CA THR A 183 14.05 -2.94 17.36
C THR A 183 12.54 -2.98 17.60
N ALA A 184 11.73 -2.99 16.55
CA ALA A 184 10.27 -3.05 16.64
C ALA A 184 9.77 -4.34 17.32
N LEU A 185 10.34 -5.48 16.91
CA LEU A 185 9.98 -6.80 17.42
C LEU A 185 10.52 -7.06 18.83
N ASP A 186 11.74 -6.61 19.13
CA ASP A 186 12.33 -6.67 20.47
C ASP A 186 11.46 -5.84 21.43
N PHE A 187 11.08 -4.62 21.05
CA PHE A 187 10.20 -3.76 21.85
C PHE A 187 8.83 -4.40 22.11
N ALA A 188 8.26 -5.05 21.08
CA ALA A 188 7.02 -5.79 21.21
C ALA A 188 7.16 -7.00 22.17
N SER A 189 8.30 -7.69 22.13
CA SER A 189 8.57 -8.86 22.99
C SER A 189 8.79 -8.49 24.46
N THR A 190 9.21 -7.26 24.75
CA THR A 190 9.51 -6.79 26.11
C THR A 190 8.30 -6.21 26.84
N GLY A 191 7.08 -6.46 26.35
CA GLY A 191 5.86 -6.08 27.06
C GLY A 191 5.21 -4.77 26.59
N HIS A 192 5.53 -4.28 25.38
CA HIS A 192 4.94 -3.08 24.80
C HIS A 192 4.23 -3.37 23.49
N LEU A 193 3.33 -2.47 23.09
CA LEU A 193 2.62 -2.56 21.82
C LEU A 193 3.40 -1.83 20.72
N THR A 194 3.70 -2.53 19.63
CA THR A 194 4.36 -1.94 18.46
C THR A 194 3.44 -1.97 17.25
N MET A 195 3.41 -0.88 16.48
CA MET A 195 2.72 -0.83 15.19
C MET A 195 3.68 -0.38 14.11
N SER A 196 3.63 -0.99 12.93
CA SER A 196 4.42 -0.50 11.80
C SER A 196 3.84 -0.89 10.44
N THR A 197 4.49 -0.42 9.38
CA THR A 197 4.17 -0.79 8.02
C THR A 197 5.32 -1.48 7.29
N LEU A 198 4.97 -2.30 6.31
CA LEU A 198 5.90 -2.94 5.38
C LEU A 198 5.31 -2.93 3.96
N HIS A 199 6.18 -3.03 2.97
CA HIS A 199 5.78 -3.14 1.57
C HIS A 199 5.82 -4.59 1.10
N THR A 200 4.66 -5.26 1.13
CA THR A 200 4.44 -6.59 0.54
C THR A 200 3.07 -6.66 -0.13
N SER A 201 2.86 -7.70 -0.93
CA SER A 201 1.63 -7.89 -1.73
C SER A 201 0.47 -8.45 -0.92
N ASN A 202 0.76 -9.29 0.09
CA ASN A 202 -0.22 -9.90 1.00
C ASN A 202 0.40 -10.13 2.39
N ALA A 203 -0.37 -10.70 3.33
CA ALA A 203 0.05 -10.84 4.72
C ALA A 203 1.14 -11.91 4.89
N THR A 204 1.02 -13.04 4.19
CA THR A 204 2.00 -14.14 4.30
C THR A 204 3.37 -13.76 3.74
N THR A 205 3.43 -12.98 2.65
CA THR A 205 4.68 -12.49 2.05
C THR A 205 5.44 -11.52 2.97
N ALA A 206 4.77 -10.91 3.95
CA ALA A 206 5.42 -10.12 4.99
C ALA A 206 6.36 -10.97 5.86
N ILE A 207 6.00 -12.22 6.15
CA ILE A 207 6.85 -13.17 6.89
C ILE A 207 8.17 -13.35 6.11
N PHE A 208 8.08 -13.68 4.83
CA PHE A 208 9.25 -13.83 3.96
C PHE A 208 10.08 -12.54 3.87
N ARG A 209 9.43 -11.38 3.82
CA ARG A 209 10.14 -10.08 3.77
C ARG A 209 10.91 -9.81 5.07
N LEU A 210 10.35 -10.12 6.23
CA LEU A 210 11.03 -10.02 7.52
C LEU A 210 12.22 -10.99 7.59
N GLU A 211 12.06 -12.24 7.12
CA GLU A 211 13.18 -13.19 7.03
C GLU A 211 14.32 -12.65 6.15
N ARG A 212 13.98 -12.05 5.00
CA ARG A 212 14.98 -11.43 4.11
C ARG A 212 15.68 -10.22 4.72
N LEU A 213 15.06 -9.55 5.68
CA LEU A 213 15.73 -8.51 6.47
C LEU A 213 16.67 -9.10 7.52
N GLY A 214 16.55 -10.39 7.85
CA GLY A 214 17.35 -11.08 8.86
C GLY A 214 16.62 -11.31 10.18
N ILE A 215 15.29 -11.19 10.20
CA ILE A 215 14.48 -11.52 11.37
C ILE A 215 14.24 -13.03 11.44
N GLU A 216 14.47 -13.61 12.61
CA GLU A 216 14.21 -15.02 12.85
C GLU A 216 12.71 -15.30 13.00
N ARG A 217 12.26 -16.46 12.50
CA ARG A 217 10.85 -16.86 12.57
C ARG A 217 10.34 -17.01 14.00
N SER A 218 11.17 -17.47 14.92
CA SER A 218 10.86 -17.55 16.36
C SER A 218 10.46 -16.18 16.91
N MET A 219 11.24 -15.14 16.62
CA MET A 219 10.95 -13.76 17.04
C MET A 219 9.63 -13.25 16.46
N MET A 220 9.31 -13.58 15.20
CA MET A 220 8.01 -13.23 14.62
C MET A 220 6.86 -13.95 15.33
N ALA A 221 7.03 -15.26 15.56
CA ALA A 221 6.04 -16.12 16.21
C ALA A 221 5.75 -15.68 17.66
N ASP A 222 6.74 -15.12 18.35
CA ASP A 222 6.60 -14.70 19.74
C ASP A 222 6.06 -13.26 19.88
N SER A 223 6.38 -12.36 18.94
CA SER A 223 6.06 -10.93 19.05
C SER A 223 4.91 -10.44 18.19
N VAL A 224 4.61 -11.06 17.05
CA VAL A 224 3.59 -10.54 16.12
C VAL A 224 2.20 -11.03 16.53
N LEU A 225 1.26 -10.09 16.63
CA LEU A 225 -0.15 -10.37 16.93
C LEU A 225 -0.93 -10.68 15.64
N CYS A 226 -0.78 -9.80 14.66
CA CYS A 226 -1.42 -9.94 13.37
C CYS A 226 -0.69 -9.17 12.28
N ILE A 227 -0.88 -9.61 11.04
CA ILE A 227 -0.46 -8.89 9.84
C ILE A 227 -1.71 -8.56 9.02
N VAL A 228 -1.98 -7.27 8.83
CA VAL A 228 -3.09 -6.77 8.02
C VAL A 228 -2.55 -6.45 6.63
N ALA A 229 -2.94 -7.18 5.59
CA ALA A 229 -2.61 -6.77 4.23
C ALA A 229 -3.74 -5.95 3.62
N GLN A 230 -3.39 -4.89 2.91
CA GLN A 230 -4.34 -3.92 2.41
C GLN A 230 -4.03 -3.48 0.98
N ARG A 231 -5.09 -3.41 0.16
CA ARG A 231 -5.13 -2.74 -1.14
C ARG A 231 -6.27 -1.70 -1.17
N LEU A 232 -6.27 -0.80 -2.15
CA LEU A 232 -7.36 0.16 -2.35
C LEU A 232 -8.01 -0.02 -3.71
N LEU A 233 -9.33 -0.13 -3.72
CA LEU A 233 -10.16 -0.13 -4.91
C LEU A 233 -10.83 1.23 -5.11
N LYS A 234 -11.13 1.56 -6.36
CA LYS A 234 -11.94 2.74 -6.70
C LYS A 234 -13.41 2.39 -6.50
N ARG A 235 -14.11 3.17 -5.68
CA ARG A 235 -15.55 2.97 -5.49
C ARG A 235 -16.31 3.58 -6.67
N LEU A 236 -17.25 2.84 -7.24
CA LEU A 236 -18.15 3.33 -8.28
C LEU A 236 -18.97 4.52 -7.76
N CYS A 237 -19.28 5.43 -8.67
CA CYS A 237 -20.13 6.57 -8.37
C CYS A 237 -21.55 6.08 -8.06
N PRO A 238 -22.11 6.41 -6.88
CA PRO A 238 -23.46 5.96 -6.53
C PRO A 238 -24.56 6.58 -7.40
N VAL A 239 -24.25 7.66 -8.12
CA VAL A 239 -25.21 8.38 -8.98
C VAL A 239 -25.31 7.77 -10.37
N CYS A 240 -24.20 7.29 -10.93
CA CYS A 240 -24.13 6.90 -12.34
C CYS A 240 -23.62 5.47 -12.56
N ARG A 241 -23.41 4.67 -11.51
CA ARG A 241 -23.08 3.25 -11.72
C ARG A 241 -24.22 2.57 -12.47
N GLU A 242 -23.87 1.61 -13.29
CA GLU A 242 -24.81 0.77 -14.01
C GLU A 242 -24.61 -0.67 -13.59
N VAL A 243 -25.71 -1.38 -13.31
CA VAL A 243 -25.70 -2.81 -12.99
C VAL A 243 -26.20 -3.54 -14.23
N ALA A 244 -25.45 -4.54 -14.66
CA ALA A 244 -25.77 -5.34 -15.84
C ALA A 244 -25.40 -6.81 -15.60
N PRO A 245 -25.99 -7.75 -16.37
CA PRO A 245 -25.56 -9.14 -16.35
C PRO A 245 -24.06 -9.28 -16.63
N ILE A 246 -23.40 -10.16 -15.88
CA ILE A 246 -21.96 -10.37 -16.02
C ILE A 246 -21.61 -10.83 -17.45
N SER A 247 -20.61 -10.18 -18.06
CA SER A 247 -20.12 -10.58 -19.38
C SER A 247 -19.31 -11.88 -19.33
N ALA A 248 -19.11 -12.52 -20.48
CA ALA A 248 -18.26 -13.71 -20.58
C ALA A 248 -16.81 -13.41 -20.16
N GLU A 249 -16.26 -12.26 -20.57
CA GLU A 249 -14.91 -11.83 -20.21
C GLU A 249 -14.77 -11.64 -18.69
N GLU A 250 -15.72 -10.97 -18.04
CA GLU A 250 -15.70 -10.77 -16.58
C GLU A 250 -15.87 -12.08 -15.82
N ARG A 251 -16.68 -13.00 -16.34
CA ARG A 251 -16.80 -14.35 -15.78
C ARG A 251 -15.47 -15.09 -15.86
N GLU A 252 -14.76 -15.02 -16.98
CA GLU A 252 -13.41 -15.61 -17.12
C GLU A 252 -12.40 -14.97 -16.17
N MET A 253 -12.51 -13.67 -15.89
CA MET A 253 -11.66 -13.01 -14.89
C MET A 253 -11.89 -13.52 -13.46
N LEU A 254 -13.13 -13.87 -13.10
CA LEU A 254 -13.49 -14.30 -11.74
C LEU A 254 -13.42 -15.82 -11.52
N ALA A 255 -13.64 -16.62 -12.56
CA ALA A 255 -13.72 -18.08 -12.47
C ALA A 255 -12.48 -18.75 -11.84
N PRO A 256 -11.23 -18.28 -12.02
CA PRO A 256 -10.07 -18.87 -11.35
C PRO A 256 -10.06 -18.67 -9.83
N PHE A 257 -10.94 -17.81 -9.30
CA PHE A 257 -10.85 -17.31 -7.92
C PHE A 257 -12.07 -17.64 -7.07
N THR A 258 -13.23 -17.87 -7.70
CA THR A 258 -14.46 -18.22 -7.01
C THR A 258 -15.35 -19.07 -7.91
N ASP A 259 -15.95 -20.11 -7.33
CA ASP A 259 -17.00 -20.89 -8.00
C ASP A 259 -18.35 -20.17 -7.95
N ASP A 260 -18.52 -19.25 -6.99
CA ASP A 260 -19.75 -18.50 -6.76
C ASP A 260 -19.65 -17.12 -7.43
N ILE A 261 -19.76 -17.12 -8.76
CA ILE A 261 -19.70 -15.94 -9.62
C ILE A 261 -21.08 -15.26 -9.65
N PRO A 262 -21.19 -13.94 -9.35
CA PRO A 262 -22.46 -13.24 -9.35
C PRO A 262 -23.10 -13.17 -10.75
N GLU A 263 -24.44 -13.16 -10.81
CA GLU A 263 -25.19 -13.04 -12.07
C GLU A 263 -25.10 -11.64 -12.68
N GLU A 264 -25.01 -10.62 -11.84
CA GLU A 264 -24.90 -9.21 -12.22
C GLU A 264 -23.65 -8.56 -11.60
N VAL A 265 -23.09 -7.60 -12.31
CA VAL A 265 -21.93 -6.80 -11.86
C VAL A 265 -22.15 -5.33 -12.17
N ALA A 266 -21.35 -4.46 -11.55
CA ALA A 266 -21.48 -3.02 -11.70
C ALA A 266 -20.34 -2.42 -12.54
N HIS A 267 -20.69 -1.42 -13.37
CA HIS A 267 -19.80 -0.77 -14.32
C HIS A 267 -19.72 0.75 -14.08
N ALA A 268 -18.58 1.32 -14.47
CA ALA A 268 -18.33 2.76 -14.43
C ALA A 268 -18.87 3.44 -15.69
N VAL A 269 -19.79 4.39 -15.54
CA VAL A 269 -20.35 5.18 -16.65
C VAL A 269 -19.70 6.57 -16.73
N GLY A 270 -19.73 7.31 -15.63
CA GLY A 270 -19.27 8.69 -15.56
C GLY A 270 -20.43 9.70 -15.58
N CYS A 271 -20.32 10.71 -14.72
CA CYS A 271 -21.23 11.85 -14.67
C CYS A 271 -20.48 13.09 -14.15
N PRO A 272 -21.09 14.29 -14.19
CA PRO A 272 -20.46 15.51 -13.68
C PRO A 272 -20.07 15.48 -12.18
N ALA A 273 -20.63 14.55 -11.39
CA ALA A 273 -20.40 14.44 -9.96
C ALA A 273 -19.27 13.46 -9.57
N CYS A 274 -18.59 12.84 -10.54
CA CYS A 274 -17.56 11.83 -10.27
C CYS A 274 -16.32 11.99 -11.16
N HIS A 275 -15.31 11.15 -10.93
CA HIS A 275 -14.12 11.07 -11.75
C HIS A 275 -14.13 9.76 -12.53
N GLU A 276 -14.46 9.83 -13.83
CA GLU A 276 -14.48 8.67 -14.74
C GLU A 276 -15.36 7.52 -14.22
N GLY A 277 -16.49 7.84 -13.59
CA GLY A 277 -17.40 6.86 -13.00
C GLY A 277 -17.06 6.43 -11.58
N PHE A 278 -16.02 6.98 -10.96
CA PHE A 278 -15.59 6.64 -9.60
C PHE A 278 -15.67 7.82 -8.63
N ARG A 279 -15.94 7.54 -7.36
CA ARG A 279 -15.92 8.54 -6.28
C ARG A 279 -15.41 7.92 -4.97
N GLY A 280 -14.19 8.30 -4.61
CA GLY A 280 -13.54 7.79 -3.40
C GLY A 280 -12.93 6.40 -3.62
N ARG A 281 -12.32 5.90 -2.55
CA ARG A 281 -11.63 4.60 -2.53
C ARG A 281 -12.01 3.87 -1.25
N VAL A 282 -11.97 2.55 -1.31
CA VAL A 282 -12.25 1.67 -0.17
C VAL A 282 -11.18 0.59 -0.12
N GLY A 283 -10.81 0.18 1.07
CA GLY A 283 -9.86 -0.88 1.28
C GLY A 283 -10.44 -2.26 0.99
N VAL A 284 -9.53 -3.15 0.59
CA VAL A 284 -9.68 -4.60 0.61
C VAL A 284 -8.62 -5.12 1.56
N GLN A 285 -9.04 -5.86 2.56
CA GLN A 285 -8.17 -6.25 3.68
C GLN A 285 -8.29 -7.73 4.01
N GLU A 286 -7.16 -8.33 4.36
CA GLU A 286 -7.10 -9.58 5.11
C GLU A 286 -6.36 -9.33 6.43
N ILE A 287 -6.73 -10.09 7.46
CA ILE A 287 -6.03 -10.10 8.74
C ILE A 287 -5.49 -11.52 8.93
N LEU A 288 -4.16 -11.65 8.89
CA LEU A 288 -3.48 -12.88 9.27
C LEU A 288 -3.21 -12.84 10.77
N ASP A 289 -4.01 -13.57 11.52
CA ASP A 289 -3.80 -13.77 12.95
C ASP A 289 -2.61 -14.69 13.21
N PHE A 290 -1.79 -14.34 14.18
CA PHE A 290 -0.75 -15.23 14.70
C PHE A 290 -1.37 -16.13 15.77
N ASP A 291 -2.37 -16.91 15.35
CA ASP A 291 -2.98 -17.95 16.17
C ASP A 291 -1.99 -19.09 16.45
N ARG A 292 -2.41 -20.10 17.22
CA ARG A 292 -1.57 -21.23 17.57
C ARG A 292 -1.00 -21.95 16.34
N ASP A 293 -1.83 -22.20 15.33
CA ASP A 293 -1.43 -22.97 14.14
C ASP A 293 -0.43 -22.18 13.30
N VAL A 294 -0.73 -20.90 13.05
CA VAL A 294 0.15 -19.99 12.29
C VAL A 294 1.49 -19.82 13.00
N THR A 295 1.47 -19.63 14.32
CA THR A 295 2.66 -19.54 15.16
C THR A 295 3.51 -20.81 15.06
N ASP A 296 2.89 -21.99 15.17
CA ASP A 296 3.59 -23.27 15.09
C ASP A 296 4.18 -23.52 13.69
N TRP A 297 3.47 -23.16 12.62
CA TRP A 297 3.98 -23.25 11.25
C TRP A 297 5.17 -22.32 10.99
N ILE A 298 5.09 -21.08 11.48
CA ILE A 298 6.19 -20.12 11.39
C ILE A 298 7.40 -20.67 12.16
N ARG A 299 7.23 -21.05 13.43
CA ARG A 299 8.31 -21.57 14.28
C ARG A 299 8.96 -22.83 13.69
N SER A 300 8.17 -23.69 13.04
CA SER A 300 8.64 -24.93 12.40
C SER A 300 9.26 -24.74 11.01
N GLY A 301 9.37 -23.51 10.52
CA GLY A 301 10.00 -23.24 9.22
C GLY A 301 9.16 -23.63 8.00
N VAL A 302 7.83 -23.75 8.15
CA VAL A 302 6.94 -24.12 7.01
C VAL A 302 7.05 -23.07 5.90
N PRO A 303 7.24 -23.46 4.62
CA PRO A 303 7.33 -22.50 3.53
C PRO A 303 6.10 -21.58 3.45
N VAL A 304 6.29 -20.30 3.17
CA VAL A 304 5.23 -19.28 3.18
C VAL A 304 4.09 -19.62 2.22
N ALA A 305 4.39 -20.17 1.04
CA ALA A 305 3.38 -20.65 0.09
C ALA A 305 2.51 -21.77 0.68
N VAL A 306 3.11 -22.68 1.45
CA VAL A 306 2.37 -23.76 2.14
C VAL A 306 1.49 -23.19 3.25
N ILE A 307 1.96 -22.17 3.99
CA ILE A 307 1.13 -21.46 4.98
C ILE A 307 -0.09 -20.84 4.29
N ARG A 308 0.09 -20.11 3.19
CA ARG A 308 -1.02 -19.50 2.43
C ARG A 308 -2.02 -20.54 1.95
N LYS A 309 -1.55 -21.66 1.41
CA LYS A 309 -2.41 -22.77 0.99
C LYS A 309 -3.23 -23.33 2.15
N ARG A 310 -2.62 -23.57 3.32
CA ARG A 310 -3.33 -24.05 4.52
C ARG A 310 -4.36 -23.05 5.04
N LEU A 311 -4.04 -21.75 4.99
CA LEU A 311 -5.00 -20.69 5.34
C LEU A 311 -6.24 -20.74 4.45
N ARG A 312 -6.05 -20.97 3.14
CA ARG A 312 -7.16 -21.14 2.19
C ARG A 312 -7.95 -22.43 2.46
N GLU A 313 -7.27 -23.56 2.65
CA GLU A 313 -7.90 -24.86 2.93
C GLU A 313 -8.74 -24.85 4.22
N ARG A 314 -8.33 -24.07 5.24
CA ARG A 314 -9.11 -23.90 6.48
C ARG A 314 -10.21 -22.83 6.39
N GLY A 315 -10.40 -22.19 5.24
CA GLY A 315 -11.44 -21.17 5.03
C GLY A 315 -11.15 -19.83 5.72
N SER A 316 -9.87 -19.46 5.87
CA SER A 316 -9.53 -18.12 6.39
C SER A 316 -9.99 -17.04 5.41
N TYR A 317 -10.47 -15.91 5.92
CA TYR A 317 -10.88 -14.78 5.08
C TYR A 317 -9.64 -14.00 4.57
N LEU A 318 -9.31 -14.17 3.30
CA LEU A 318 -8.14 -13.60 2.62
C LEU A 318 -8.50 -12.38 1.76
N LEU A 319 -7.48 -11.75 1.18
CA LEU A 319 -7.66 -10.61 0.27
C LEU A 319 -8.56 -10.97 -0.91
N LEU A 320 -8.46 -12.23 -1.36
CA LEU A 320 -9.30 -12.80 -2.38
C LEU A 320 -10.78 -12.73 -2.01
N ASP A 321 -11.14 -13.26 -0.84
CA ASP A 321 -12.53 -13.32 -0.38
C ASP A 321 -13.10 -11.91 -0.24
N SER A 322 -12.33 -11.01 0.37
CA SER A 322 -12.69 -9.60 0.48
C SER A 322 -12.90 -8.93 -0.88
N ALA A 323 -12.05 -9.22 -1.86
CA ALA A 323 -12.17 -8.70 -3.21
C ALA A 323 -13.43 -9.19 -3.93
N ILE A 324 -13.74 -10.49 -3.82
CA ILE A 324 -14.96 -11.06 -4.42
C ILE A 324 -16.21 -10.47 -3.76
N ASP A 325 -16.22 -10.29 -2.44
CA ASP A 325 -17.33 -9.63 -1.74
C ASP A 325 -17.51 -8.17 -2.16
N LYS A 326 -16.42 -7.46 -2.48
CA LYS A 326 -16.51 -6.12 -3.08
C LYS A 326 -17.20 -6.16 -4.45
N VAL A 327 -16.92 -7.14 -5.31
CA VAL A 327 -17.65 -7.27 -6.60
C VAL A 327 -19.14 -7.48 -6.34
N ARG A 328 -19.49 -8.41 -5.45
CA ARG A 328 -20.87 -8.75 -5.10
C ARG A 328 -21.66 -7.57 -4.51
N SER A 329 -20.96 -6.64 -3.86
CA SER A 329 -21.60 -5.43 -3.32
C SER A 329 -22.09 -4.44 -4.39
N LEU A 330 -21.73 -4.63 -5.67
CA LEU A 330 -22.06 -3.74 -6.78
C LEU A 330 -21.54 -2.29 -6.63
N ASP A 331 -20.57 -2.11 -5.75
CA ASP A 331 -19.87 -0.83 -5.51
C ASP A 331 -18.55 -0.73 -6.29
N PHE A 332 -18.11 -1.81 -6.95
CA PHE A 332 -16.80 -1.91 -7.59
C PHE A 332 -16.90 -2.65 -8.93
N THR A 333 -16.01 -2.34 -9.86
CA THR A 333 -15.95 -3.05 -11.15
C THR A 333 -15.12 -4.33 -11.03
N VAL A 334 -15.49 -5.35 -11.80
CA VAL A 334 -14.71 -6.60 -11.90
C VAL A 334 -13.27 -6.30 -12.29
N ARG A 335 -13.07 -5.43 -13.30
CA ARG A 335 -11.73 -5.07 -13.78
C ARG A 335 -10.85 -4.44 -12.69
N ASP A 336 -11.35 -3.46 -11.93
CA ASP A 336 -10.53 -2.80 -10.90
C ASP A 336 -10.18 -3.78 -9.77
N VAL A 337 -11.10 -4.67 -9.40
CA VAL A 337 -10.87 -5.75 -8.43
C VAL A 337 -9.81 -6.73 -8.93
N TYR A 338 -9.95 -7.19 -10.18
CA TYR A 338 -9.03 -8.14 -10.80
C TYR A 338 -7.61 -7.58 -10.88
N GLU A 339 -7.43 -6.43 -11.52
CA GLU A 339 -6.12 -5.82 -11.77
C GLU A 339 -5.40 -5.44 -10.48
N ARG A 340 -6.14 -4.98 -9.46
CA ARG A 340 -5.52 -4.50 -8.22
C ARG A 340 -5.33 -5.57 -7.18
N VAL A 341 -6.15 -6.63 -7.16
CA VAL A 341 -6.10 -7.64 -6.09
C VAL A 341 -5.87 -9.04 -6.65
N LEU A 342 -6.78 -9.52 -7.50
CA LEU A 342 -6.84 -10.93 -7.87
C LEU A 342 -5.62 -11.41 -8.66
N VAL A 343 -5.03 -10.56 -9.51
CA VAL A 343 -3.85 -10.91 -10.32
C VAL A 343 -2.65 -11.36 -9.48
N GLU A 344 -2.53 -10.85 -8.24
CA GLU A 344 -1.42 -11.21 -7.34
C GLU A 344 -1.77 -12.32 -6.37
N GLU A 345 -3.01 -12.79 -6.38
CA GLU A 345 -3.44 -13.95 -5.60
C GLU A 345 -3.27 -15.22 -6.44
N GLU A 346 -2.86 -16.31 -5.79
CA GLU A 346 -2.85 -17.60 -6.47
C GLU A 346 -4.29 -18.03 -6.80
N PRO A 347 -4.55 -18.57 -8.01
CA PRO A 347 -5.87 -19.11 -8.34
C PRO A 347 -6.32 -20.15 -7.31
N ALA A 348 -7.62 -20.30 -7.14
CA ALA A 348 -8.18 -21.41 -6.38
C ALA A 348 -7.63 -22.74 -6.95
N PRO A 349 -7.28 -23.72 -6.10
CA PRO A 349 -6.91 -25.03 -6.61
C PRO A 349 -8.09 -25.56 -7.40
N GLU A 350 -7.87 -25.92 -8.67
CA GLU A 350 -8.89 -26.53 -9.52
C GLU A 350 -9.61 -27.62 -8.71
N ALA A 351 -10.93 -27.49 -8.57
CA ALA A 351 -11.76 -28.55 -8.02
C ALA A 351 -11.45 -29.79 -8.86
N LYS A 352 -10.79 -30.79 -8.24
CA LYS A 352 -10.33 -31.99 -8.92
C LYS A 352 -11.48 -32.56 -9.74
N THR A 353 -11.48 -32.31 -11.04
CA THR A 353 -12.24 -33.08 -12.00
C THR A 353 -11.65 -34.48 -11.93
N ALA A 354 -12.41 -35.38 -11.34
CA ALA A 354 -12.07 -36.78 -11.26
C ALA A 354 -11.98 -37.33 -12.69
N THR A 355 -10.79 -37.35 -13.29
CA THR A 355 -10.25 -38.38 -14.19
C THR A 355 -8.99 -37.86 -14.87
N GLN A 356 -7.84 -38.45 -14.52
CA GLN A 356 -6.93 -39.14 -15.46
C GLN A 356 -5.67 -39.55 -14.69
N GLU A 357 -5.69 -40.80 -14.23
CA GLU A 357 -4.45 -41.56 -14.03
C GLU A 357 -3.65 -41.48 -15.34
N THR A 358 -2.50 -40.85 -15.31
CA THR A 358 -1.49 -41.02 -16.36
C THR A 358 -0.19 -41.44 -15.71
N ALA A 359 0.19 -42.66 -16.08
CA ALA A 359 1.34 -43.38 -15.61
C ALA A 359 2.64 -42.58 -15.84
N PHE A 360 3.42 -42.41 -14.78
CA PHE A 360 4.83 -42.06 -14.89
C PHE A 360 5.57 -43.29 -15.44
N GLN A 361 5.83 -43.31 -16.75
CA GLN A 361 6.90 -44.12 -17.32
C GLN A 361 8.20 -43.31 -17.26
N GLU A 362 9.17 -43.87 -16.55
CA GLU A 362 10.55 -43.41 -16.47
C GLU A 362 11.14 -43.20 -17.87
N ARG A 363 11.69 -42.01 -18.14
CA ARG A 363 12.54 -41.77 -19.31
C ARG A 363 13.97 -41.53 -18.85
N GLU A 364 14.87 -42.37 -19.36
CA GLU A 364 16.33 -42.28 -19.24
C GLU A 364 16.88 -40.94 -19.76
N PRO A 365 18.03 -40.46 -19.26
CA PRO A 365 18.57 -39.16 -19.64
C PRO A 365 19.17 -39.18 -21.06
N MET A 366 18.63 -38.34 -21.94
CA MET A 366 19.19 -38.08 -23.27
C MET A 366 20.51 -37.30 -23.19
N ARG A 367 21.51 -37.79 -23.93
CA ARG A 367 22.83 -37.19 -24.14
C ARG A 367 22.74 -35.85 -24.91
N ALA A 368 23.59 -34.91 -24.53
CA ALA A 368 23.76 -33.61 -25.19
C ALA A 368 24.40 -33.74 -26.59
N PRO A 369 23.96 -32.97 -27.60
CA PRO A 369 24.72 -32.80 -28.83
C PRO A 369 25.59 -31.54 -28.81
N SER A 370 26.76 -31.70 -29.42
CA SER A 370 27.89 -30.77 -29.58
C SER A 370 27.64 -29.64 -30.58
N PHE A 371 28.19 -28.46 -30.27
CA PHE A 371 28.28 -27.26 -31.13
C PHE A 371 29.28 -27.41 -32.30
N PRO A 372 29.03 -26.69 -33.41
CA PRO A 372 30.10 -26.06 -34.18
C PRO A 372 29.89 -24.54 -34.37
N GLN A 373 30.99 -23.78 -34.28
CA GLN A 373 31.15 -22.38 -34.73
C GLN A 373 31.88 -22.34 -36.11
N PRO A 374 32.18 -21.17 -36.73
CA PRO A 374 31.30 -20.06 -37.13
C PRO A 374 31.58 -19.58 -38.58
N TRP A 375 30.62 -18.88 -39.21
CA TRP A 375 30.80 -18.02 -40.39
C TRP A 375 30.00 -16.74 -40.06
N GLY A 376 30.46 -15.48 -40.12
CA GLY A 376 31.41 -14.81 -41.01
C GLY A 376 30.62 -13.92 -41.98
N GLY A 377 30.49 -12.61 -41.73
CA GLY A 377 30.07 -11.64 -42.77
C GLY A 377 29.18 -10.45 -42.38
N SER A 378 29.82 -9.30 -42.14
CA SER A 378 29.58 -7.93 -42.67
C SER A 378 28.17 -7.32 -42.87
N GLY A 379 28.09 -6.03 -42.48
CA GLY A 379 27.14 -5.00 -42.94
C GLY A 379 26.36 -4.45 -41.75
N GLY A 380 26.31 -3.15 -41.41
CA GLY A 380 26.25 -1.93 -42.21
C GLY A 380 25.19 -1.06 -41.49
N GLY A 381 25.47 0.22 -41.27
CA GLY A 381 24.76 1.07 -40.29
C GLY A 381 23.29 1.38 -40.60
N ASP A 382 22.60 1.93 -39.60
CA ASP A 382 22.03 3.29 -39.69
C ASP A 382 21.40 3.73 -38.37
N LEU A 383 21.82 4.93 -37.93
CA LEU A 383 21.22 5.71 -36.86
C LEU A 383 20.02 6.47 -37.45
N ILE A 384 18.81 6.18 -36.98
CA ILE A 384 17.62 6.96 -37.34
C ILE A 384 17.24 7.83 -36.14
N GLY A 385 17.32 9.14 -36.37
CA GLY A 385 16.97 10.19 -35.41
C GLY A 385 15.48 10.30 -35.14
N VAL A 386 15.17 10.75 -33.93
CA VAL A 386 13.82 11.10 -33.46
C VAL A 386 13.58 12.59 -33.78
N PRO A 387 12.46 12.97 -34.44
CA PRO A 387 12.10 14.38 -34.54
C PRO A 387 11.42 14.85 -33.24
N ALA A 388 11.88 16.01 -32.77
CA ALA A 388 11.32 16.74 -31.65
C ALA A 388 10.09 17.56 -32.08
N SER A 389 8.99 17.41 -31.32
CA SER A 389 7.91 18.39 -31.15
C SER A 389 7.25 18.01 -29.83
N GLY A 390 7.09 18.86 -28.80
CA GLY A 390 6.61 20.22 -28.70
C GLY A 390 5.84 20.21 -27.36
N GLY A 391 6.49 20.66 -26.28
CA GLY A 391 6.02 20.41 -24.91
C GLY A 391 5.17 21.56 -24.36
N ASP A 392 3.88 21.29 -24.16
CA ASP A 392 3.01 22.08 -23.27
C ASP A 392 3.23 21.67 -21.80
N ALA A 393 3.17 22.63 -20.89
CA ALA A 393 3.36 22.40 -19.46
C ALA A 393 2.01 22.09 -18.79
N LEU A 394 1.83 20.84 -18.36
CA LEU A 394 0.65 20.35 -17.64
C LEU A 394 0.77 20.63 -16.15
N ILE A 395 -0.28 21.22 -15.56
CA ILE A 395 -0.45 21.30 -14.10
C ILE A 395 -1.31 20.11 -13.69
N GLY A 396 -0.68 19.04 -13.23
CA GLY A 396 -1.37 17.89 -12.66
C GLY A 396 -1.55 18.04 -11.16
N VAL A 397 -2.80 18.09 -10.69
CA VAL A 397 -3.12 17.93 -9.26
C VAL A 397 -3.30 16.44 -8.99
N ALA A 398 -2.45 15.86 -8.15
CA ALA A 398 -2.66 14.52 -7.62
C ALA A 398 -3.50 14.64 -6.35
N GLU A 399 -4.84 14.54 -6.48
CA GLU A 399 -5.71 14.40 -5.32
C GLU A 399 -5.50 13.03 -4.69
N ALA A 400 -4.99 13.00 -3.46
CA ALA A 400 -5.14 11.85 -2.59
C ALA A 400 -6.55 11.88 -1.99
N SER A 401 -7.56 11.46 -2.76
CA SER A 401 -8.94 11.33 -2.27
C SER A 401 -8.98 10.12 -1.32
N HIS A 402 -8.72 10.32 -0.04
CA HIS A 402 -8.79 9.26 0.98
C HIS A 402 -10.22 8.80 1.25
#